data_AF-A0A444JXC0-F1
#
_entry.id   AF-A0A444JXC0-F1
#
_cell.length_a   1.000
_cell.length_b   1.000
_cell.length_c   1.000
_cell.angle_alpha   90.00
_cell.angle_beta   90.00
_cell.angle_gamma   90.00
#
_symmetry.space_group_name_H-M   'P 1'
#
loop_
_entity.id
_entity.type
_entity.pdbx_description
1 polymer ?
#
loop_
_entity_poly.entity_id
_entity_poly.type
_entity_poly.pdbx_seq_one_letter_code
_entity_poly.pdbx_strand_id
1 'polypeptide(L)'
;MFKDKFCKWPKLMRALVVISLIPPTVALFMVYRQFAPLDALDDTLSLTIGFNIILLLWGVLLKIRSRKYWYRNYHIGKTMALAVMPLLASGYILLQQPEVPDMVKQQKNRAVYISLN
;
A
#
# COMPACT_ATOMS: atom_id res chain seq x y z
N MET A 1 -12.20 -31.03 -19.65
CA MET A 1 -12.41 -30.18 -18.46
C MET A 1 -11.13 -29.39 -18.20
N PHE A 2 -11.08 -28.14 -18.68
CA PHE A 2 -9.83 -27.37 -18.80
C PHE A 2 -9.11 -27.24 -17.45
N LYS A 3 -7.79 -27.51 -17.44
CA LYS A 3 -6.85 -27.20 -16.34
C LYS A 3 -6.93 -25.71 -16.01
N ASP A 4 -7.86 -25.33 -15.14
CA ASP A 4 -8.20 -23.93 -14.95
C ASP A 4 -7.23 -23.25 -13.97
N LYS A 5 -6.01 -22.94 -14.47
CA LYS A 5 -5.04 -22.12 -13.74
C LYS A 5 -5.60 -20.73 -13.43
N PHE A 6 -6.63 -20.28 -14.14
CA PHE A 6 -7.17 -18.93 -14.05
C PHE A 6 -7.86 -18.67 -12.70
N CYS A 7 -8.50 -19.68 -12.09
CA CYS A 7 -9.06 -19.56 -10.73
C CYS A 7 -8.02 -19.22 -9.65
N LYS A 8 -6.73 -19.47 -9.91
CA LYS A 8 -5.64 -19.15 -8.97
C LYS A 8 -5.27 -17.67 -8.97
N TRP A 9 -5.42 -16.96 -10.10
CA TRP A 9 -4.97 -15.56 -10.22
C TRP A 9 -5.82 -14.56 -9.42
N PRO A 10 -7.17 -14.63 -9.39
CA PRO A 10 -7.98 -13.76 -8.54
C PRO A 10 -7.71 -14.00 -7.04
N LYS A 11 -7.46 -15.26 -6.66
CA LYS A 11 -7.08 -15.61 -5.28
C LYS A 11 -5.71 -15.04 -4.92
N LEU A 12 -4.73 -15.16 -5.82
CA LEU A 12 -3.40 -14.59 -5.64
C LEU A 12 -3.44 -13.06 -5.56
N MET A 13 -4.16 -12.39 -6.47
CA MET A 13 -4.34 -10.95 -6.45
C MET A 13 -4.98 -10.49 -5.14
N ARG A 14 -6.03 -11.18 -4.68
CA ARG A 14 -6.66 -10.89 -3.38
C ARG A 14 -5.68 -11.04 -2.22
N ALA A 15 -4.86 -12.09 -2.21
CA ALA A 15 -3.85 -12.30 -1.18
C ALA A 15 -2.81 -11.17 -1.19
N LEU A 16 -2.32 -10.77 -2.37
CA LEU A 16 -1.34 -9.69 -2.52
C LEU A 16 -1.89 -8.34 -2.06
N VAL A 17 -3.16 -8.04 -2.34
CA VAL A 17 -3.85 -6.83 -1.87
C VAL A 17 -3.97 -6.81 -0.35
N VAL A 18 -4.23 -7.96 0.28
CA VAL A 18 -4.29 -8.05 1.75
C VAL A 18 -2.89 -7.90 2.35
N ILE A 19 -1.89 -8.53 1.73
CA ILE A 19 -0.50 -8.44 2.19
C ILE A 19 0.05 -7.03 2.02
N SER A 20 -0.36 -6.28 0.98
CA SER A 20 0.09 -4.91 0.76
C SER A 20 -0.38 -3.92 1.84
N LEU A 21 -1.38 -4.28 2.66
CA LEU A 21 -1.82 -3.49 3.81
C LEU A 21 -0.91 -3.64 5.04
N ILE A 22 -0.09 -4.70 5.10
CA ILE A 22 0.76 -4.99 6.27
C ILE A 22 1.89 -3.95 6.41
N PRO A 23 2.69 -3.64 5.36
CA PRO A 23 3.76 -2.64 5.47
C PRO A 23 3.30 -1.27 5.99
N PRO A 24 2.25 -0.63 5.45
CA PRO A 24 1.83 0.70 5.92
C PRO A 24 1.23 0.66 7.34
N THR A 25 0.55 -0.43 7.73
CA THR A 25 0.02 -0.56 9.10
C THR A 25 1.14 -0.74 10.13
N VAL A 26 2.17 -1.53 9.79
CA VAL A 26 3.35 -1.69 10.65
C VAL A 26 4.14 -0.38 10.74
N ALA A 27 4.36 0.31 9.61
CA ALA A 27 5.06 1.60 9.59
C ALA A 27 4.33 2.66 10.43
N LEU A 28 3.00 2.75 10.31
CA LEU A 28 2.19 3.64 11.15
C LEU A 28 2.32 3.32 12.63
N PHE A 29 2.26 2.03 12.99
CA PHE A 29 2.43 1.63 14.38
C PHE A 29 3.83 1.98 14.93
N MET A 30 4.87 1.81 14.13
CA MET A 30 6.24 2.17 14.50
C MET A 30 6.42 3.67 14.69
N VAL A 31 5.87 4.49 13.78
CA VAL A 31 5.89 5.96 13.92
C VAL A 31 5.10 6.41 15.15
N TYR A 32 3.91 5.85 15.38
CA TYR A 32 3.09 6.18 16.55
C TYR A 32 3.81 5.82 17.86
N ARG A 33 4.56 4.73 17.88
CA ARG A 33 5.39 4.30 19.02
C ARG A 33 6.76 4.97 19.08
N GLN A 34 7.06 5.93 18.19
CA GLN A 34 8.34 6.64 18.09
C GLN A 34 9.56 5.75 17.82
N PHE A 35 9.35 4.54 17.29
CA PHE A 35 10.43 3.62 16.90
C PHE A 35 11.02 3.92 15.52
N ALA A 36 10.33 4.72 14.70
CA ALA A 36 10.75 5.08 13.35
C ALA A 36 10.47 6.57 13.04
N PRO A 37 11.31 7.22 12.21
CA PRO A 37 11.06 8.57 11.73
C PRO A 37 9.90 8.59 10.71
N LEU A 38 9.28 9.77 10.55
CA LEU A 38 8.20 9.99 9.58
C LEU A 38 8.62 9.74 8.14
N ASP A 39 9.87 10.07 7.80
CA ASP A 39 10.40 9.85 6.44
C ASP A 39 10.29 8.37 6.04
N ALA A 40 10.48 7.45 6.99
CA ALA A 40 10.33 6.00 6.76
C ALA A 40 8.86 5.60 6.51
N LEU A 41 7.90 6.31 7.08
CA LEU A 41 6.47 6.10 6.81
C LEU A 41 6.11 6.61 5.41
N ASP A 42 6.61 7.77 5.01
CA ASP A 42 6.38 8.32 3.66
C ASP A 42 6.97 7.42 2.57
N ASP A 43 8.18 6.90 2.78
CA ASP A 43 8.81 5.92 1.88
C ASP A 43 7.98 4.63 1.78
N THR A 44 7.49 4.13 2.93
CA THR A 44 6.68 2.91 2.97
C THR A 44 5.32 3.10 2.30
N LEU A 45 4.67 4.24 2.51
CA LEU A 45 3.41 4.60 1.86
C LEU A 45 3.60 4.73 0.35
N SER A 46 4.65 5.43 -0.09
CA SER A 46 4.98 5.61 -1.51
C SER A 46 5.22 4.27 -2.22
N LEU A 47 6.00 3.38 -1.60
CA LEU A 47 6.25 2.04 -2.12
C LEU A 47 4.97 1.19 -2.18
N THR A 48 4.13 1.31 -1.16
CA THR A 48 2.85 0.58 -1.10
C THR A 48 1.86 1.08 -2.15
N ILE A 49 1.80 2.39 -2.39
CA ILE A 49 1.00 2.99 -3.47
C ILE A 49 1.50 2.47 -4.82
N GLY A 50 2.80 2.52 -5.09
CA GLY A 50 3.40 2.02 -6.33
C GLY A 50 3.09 0.54 -6.57
N PHE A 51 3.25 -0.31 -5.56
CA PHE A 51 2.92 -1.73 -5.65
C PHE A 51 1.43 -1.98 -5.93
N ASN A 52 0.53 -1.24 -5.27
CA ASN A 52 -0.92 -1.37 -5.51
C ASN A 52 -1.32 -0.87 -6.91
N ILE A 53 -0.64 0.13 -7.47
CA ILE A 53 -0.85 0.56 -8.88
C ILE A 53 -0.48 -0.59 -9.84
N ILE A 54 0.65 -1.25 -9.61
CA ILE A 54 1.07 -2.42 -10.43
C ILE A 54 0.03 -3.54 -10.32
N LEU A 55 -0.46 -3.82 -9.11
CA LEU A 55 -1.53 -4.81 -8.90
C LEU A 55 -2.82 -4.42 -9.64
N LEU A 56 -3.21 -3.14 -9.64
CA LEU A 56 -4.37 -2.67 -10.38
C LEU A 56 -4.19 -2.85 -11.89
N LEU A 57 -3.05 -2.45 -12.45
CA LEU A 57 -2.74 -2.65 -13.88
C LEU A 57 -2.82 -4.13 -14.25
N TRP A 58 -2.28 -4.99 -13.40
CA TRP A 58 -2.36 -6.43 -13.59
C TRP A 58 -3.80 -6.97 -13.50
N GLY A 59 -4.60 -6.45 -12.57
CA GLY A 59 -6.04 -6.70 -12.49
C GLY A 59 -6.78 -6.30 -13.77
N VAL A 60 -6.48 -5.14 -14.36
CA VAL A 60 -7.05 -4.70 -15.64
C VAL A 60 -6.69 -5.69 -16.75
N LEU A 61 -5.42 -6.10 -16.85
CA LEU A 61 -4.97 -7.08 -17.85
C LEU A 61 -5.73 -8.43 -17.71
N LEU A 62 -5.90 -8.91 -16.47
CA LEU A 62 -6.69 -10.11 -16.19
C LEU A 62 -8.17 -9.93 -16.57
N LYS A 63 -8.73 -8.75 -16.30
CA LYS A 63 -10.11 -8.40 -16.65
C LYS A 63 -10.33 -8.45 -18.16
N ILE A 64 -9.44 -7.83 -18.95
CA ILE A 64 -9.48 -7.85 -20.42
C ILE A 64 -9.41 -9.29 -20.94
N ARG A 65 -8.48 -10.12 -20.42
CA ARG A 65 -8.39 -11.54 -20.82
C ARG A 65 -9.61 -12.37 -20.42
N SER A 66 -10.28 -12.01 -19.33
CA SER A 66 -11.44 -12.74 -18.82
C SER A 66 -12.77 -12.33 -19.47
N ARG A 67 -12.78 -11.35 -20.38
CA ARG A 67 -13.99 -10.74 -20.96
C ARG A 67 -14.93 -11.76 -21.64
N LYS A 68 -14.38 -12.84 -22.21
CA LYS A 68 -15.15 -13.97 -22.79
C LYS A 68 -15.89 -14.83 -21.76
N TYR A 69 -15.56 -14.74 -20.48
CA TYR A 69 -16.08 -15.57 -19.40
C TYR A 69 -16.74 -14.70 -18.33
N TRP A 70 -18.05 -14.49 -18.45
CA TRP A 70 -18.82 -13.58 -17.61
C TRP A 70 -18.59 -13.77 -16.10
N TYR A 71 -18.64 -15.03 -15.63
CA TYR A 71 -18.39 -15.39 -14.22
C TYR A 71 -16.99 -14.97 -13.72
N ARG A 72 -15.96 -15.14 -14.53
CA ARG A 72 -14.57 -14.79 -14.16
C ARG A 72 -14.37 -13.28 -14.14
N ASN A 73 -14.95 -12.57 -15.10
CA ASN A 73 -14.91 -11.11 -15.16
C ASN A 73 -15.57 -10.47 -13.92
N TYR A 74 -16.68 -11.05 -13.45
CA TYR A 74 -17.37 -10.61 -12.23
C TYR A 74 -16.47 -10.71 -10.99
N HIS A 75 -15.84 -11.88 -10.77
CA HIS A 75 -14.97 -12.08 -9.61
C HIS A 75 -13.70 -11.22 -9.64
N ILE A 76 -13.11 -11.01 -10.82
CA ILE A 76 -11.95 -10.12 -11.00
C ILE A 76 -12.33 -8.66 -10.71
N GLY A 77 -13.48 -8.21 -11.18
CA GLY A 77 -13.99 -6.86 -10.89
C GLY A 77 -14.14 -6.61 -9.39
N LYS A 78 -14.69 -7.59 -8.65
CA LYS A 78 -14.82 -7.51 -7.19
C LYS A 78 -13.46 -7.40 -6.48
N THR A 79 -12.47 -8.18 -6.91
CA THR A 79 -11.11 -8.09 -6.35
C THR A 79 -10.41 -6.78 -6.70
N MET A 80 -10.67 -6.22 -7.88
CA MET A 80 -10.13 -4.90 -8.26
C MET A 80 -10.71 -3.79 -7.39
N ALA A 81 -12.03 -3.81 -7.12
CA ALA A 81 -12.65 -2.84 -6.23
C ALA A 81 -12.03 -2.89 -4.82
N LEU A 82 -11.74 -4.08 -4.31
CA LEU A 82 -11.03 -4.26 -3.03
C LEU A 82 -9.59 -3.71 -3.09
N ALA A 83 -8.90 -3.83 -4.21
CA ALA A 83 -7.54 -3.30 -4.40
C ALA A 83 -7.47 -1.76 -4.42
N VAL A 84 -8.60 -1.08 -4.61
CA VAL A 84 -8.67 0.39 -4.51
C VAL A 84 -8.66 0.85 -3.05
N MET A 85 -9.12 0.03 -2.10
CA MET A 85 -9.20 0.42 -0.68
C MET A 85 -7.84 0.76 -0.05
N PRO A 86 -6.77 -0.04 -0.22
CA PRO A 86 -5.45 0.31 0.28
C PRO A 86 -4.91 1.60 -0.34
N LEU A 87 -5.19 1.85 -1.62
CA LEU A 87 -4.78 3.09 -2.30
C LEU A 87 -5.46 4.32 -1.71
N LEU A 88 -6.77 4.25 -1.49
CA LEU A 88 -7.51 5.33 -0.86
C LEU A 88 -7.06 5.55 0.58
N ALA A 89 -6.86 4.48 1.36
CA ALA A 89 -6.38 4.58 2.73
C ALA A 89 -4.97 5.21 2.80
N SER A 90 -4.03 4.70 2.00
CA SER A 90 -2.65 5.20 1.98
C SER A 90 -2.59 6.64 1.47
N GLY A 91 -3.35 6.96 0.42
CA GLY A 91 -3.43 8.33 -0.11
C GLY A 91 -4.09 9.30 0.86
N TYR A 92 -5.12 8.87 1.59
CA TYR A 92 -5.76 9.68 2.62
C TYR A 92 -4.79 9.99 3.77
N ILE A 93 -4.03 9.00 4.25
CA ILE A 93 -3.01 9.19 5.29
C ILE A 93 -1.93 10.17 4.84
N LEU A 94 -1.50 10.08 3.58
CA LEU A 94 -0.45 10.95 3.03
C LEU A 94 -0.93 12.40 2.87
N LEU A 95 -2.18 12.60 2.46
CA LEU A 95 -2.80 13.92 2.37
C LEU A 95 -3.06 14.55 3.73
N GLN A 96 -3.38 13.74 4.73
CA GLN A 96 -3.79 14.21 6.04
C GLN A 96 -2.63 14.36 7.03
N GLN A 97 -1.36 14.45 6.55
CA GLN A 97 -0.12 14.58 7.34
C GLN A 97 -0.35 14.39 8.84
N PRO A 98 -0.20 13.16 9.38
CA PRO A 98 -0.59 12.88 10.75
C PRO A 98 0.00 13.93 11.68
N GLU A 99 -0.83 14.57 12.52
CA GLU A 99 -0.38 15.57 13.49
C GLU A 99 0.70 14.92 14.37
N VAL A 100 1.94 15.22 14.01
CA VAL A 100 3.10 14.69 14.69
C VAL A 100 3.15 15.39 16.04
N PRO A 101 3.19 14.67 17.17
CA PRO A 101 3.43 15.31 18.46
C PRO A 101 4.73 16.13 18.38
N ASP A 102 4.66 17.40 18.78
CA ASP A 102 5.68 18.43 18.51
C ASP A 102 7.12 18.06 18.95
N MET A 103 7.28 17.03 19.76
CA MET A 103 8.58 16.50 20.20
C MET A 103 9.46 16.02 19.04
N VAL A 104 8.88 15.54 17.92
CA VAL A 104 9.65 15.08 16.76
C VAL A 104 10.22 16.25 15.94
N LYS A 105 9.53 17.40 15.90
CA LYS A 105 10.05 18.62 15.25
C LYS A 105 11.30 19.15 15.97
N GLN A 106 11.37 18.98 17.29
CA GLN A 106 12.52 19.40 18.09
C GLN A 106 13.78 18.56 17.83
N GLN A 107 13.65 17.28 17.49
CA GLN A 107 14.81 16.41 17.25
C GLN A 107 15.54 16.75 15.94
N LYS A 108 14.82 17.17 14.89
CA LYS A 108 15.40 17.64 13.62
C LYS A 108 16.22 18.93 13.78
N ASN A 109 15.86 19.78 14.74
CA ASN A 109 16.57 21.04 15.03
C ASN A 109 17.80 20.87 15.94
N ARG A 110 18.05 19.68 16.50
CA ARG A 110 19.24 19.36 17.29
C ARG A 110 20.35 18.71 16.46
N ALA A 111 20.61 19.24 15.26
CA ALA A 111 21.91 19.07 14.64
C ALA A 111 22.91 19.91 15.46
N VAL A 112 23.50 19.30 16.47
CA VAL A 112 24.49 19.93 17.35
C VAL A 112 25.70 20.31 16.49
N TYR A 113 25.90 21.62 16.30
CA TYR A 113 27.13 22.17 15.76
C TYR A 113 28.24 21.91 16.78
N ILE A 114 29.01 20.85 16.57
CA ILE A 114 30.26 20.63 17.30
C ILE A 114 31.31 21.50 16.61
N SER A 115 31.48 22.73 17.07
CA SER A 115 32.68 23.51 16.73
C SER A 115 33.86 22.87 17.47
N LEU A 116 34.69 22.13 16.74
CA LEU A 116 36.03 21.76 17.20
C LEU A 116 36.87 23.05 17.19
N ASN A 117 37.34 23.45 18.36
CA ASN A 117 38.27 24.57 18.56
C ASN A 117 39.71 24.07 18.46
#